data_AF-A0A2H1WGU9-F1
#
_entry.id   AF-A0A2H1WGU9-F1
#
_cell.length_a   1.000
_cell.length_b   1.000
_cell.length_c   1.000
_cell.angle_alpha   90.00
_cell.angle_beta   90.00
_cell.angle_gamma   90.00
#
_symmetry.space_group_name_H-M   'P 1'
#
loop_
_entity.id
_entity.type
_entity.pdbx_description
1 polymer ?
#
loop_
_entity_poly.entity_id
_entity_poly.type
_entity_poly.pdbx_seq_one_letter_code
_entity_poly.pdbx_strand_id
1 'polypeptide(L)'
;NDYKDIYFDEMQTGKAGTDIQEGKMTWLAVAALERCTPAQRKLFAENYGIDNPENVDRIKALFAELDIENVYKKHVTFVYEDLMTRMRALPTKGQTRFYAELLQACCKELY
;
A
#
# COMPACT_ATOMS: atom_id res chain seq x y z
N ASN A 1 4.56 -5.30 5.13
CA ASN A 1 4.51 -4.48 3.89
C ASN A 1 3.32 -3.59 4.06
N ASP A 2 3.50 -2.29 3.88
CA ASP A 2 2.56 -1.22 4.23
C ASP A 2 1.09 -1.53 3.96
N TYR A 3 0.78 -2.14 2.81
CA TYR A 3 -0.59 -2.56 2.49
C TYR A 3 -1.12 -3.68 3.39
N LYS A 4 -0.32 -4.72 3.61
CA LYS A 4 -0.70 -5.86 4.45
C LYS A 4 -0.88 -5.46 5.90
N ASP A 5 -0.05 -4.54 6.39
CA ASP A 5 -0.10 -4.07 7.76
C ASP A 5 -1.33 -3.18 8.05
N ILE A 6 -2.10 -2.78 7.04
CA ILE A 6 -3.34 -1.99 7.24
C ILE A 6 -4.60 -2.76 6.80
N TYR A 7 -4.51 -3.58 5.75
CA TYR A 7 -5.66 -4.21 5.11
C TYR A 7 -5.77 -5.73 5.27
N PHE A 8 -4.72 -6.41 5.75
CA PHE A 8 -4.85 -7.84 6.06
C PHE A 8 -5.28 -8.02 7.51
N ASP A 9 -6.23 -8.92 7.70
CA ASP A 9 -6.78 -9.27 9.00
C ASP A 9 -5.73 -9.99 9.85
N GLU A 10 -5.76 -9.79 11.17
CA GLU A 10 -4.81 -10.42 12.11
C GLU A 10 -4.81 -11.95 11.98
N MET A 11 -5.95 -12.54 11.61
CA MET A 11 -6.08 -13.97 11.35
C MET A 11 -5.30 -14.46 10.12
N GLN A 12 -5.03 -13.59 9.14
CA GLN A 12 -4.27 -13.94 7.94
C GLN A 12 -2.76 -13.67 8.08
N THR A 13 -2.36 -12.68 8.88
CA THR A 13 -0.94 -12.29 9.02
C THR A 13 -0.29 -12.80 10.31
N GLY A 14 -1.10 -13.18 11.31
CA GLY A 14 -0.64 -13.52 12.66
C GLY A 14 -0.07 -12.32 13.44
N LYS A 15 -0.23 -11.09 12.93
CA LYS A 15 0.27 -9.86 13.55
C LYS A 15 -0.75 -8.73 13.42
N ALA A 16 -1.00 -8.05 14.54
CA ALA A 16 -1.67 -6.75 14.55
C ALA A 16 -0.86 -5.75 13.72
N GLY A 17 -1.50 -5.14 12.74
CA GLY A 17 -0.92 -4.03 11.99
C GLY A 17 -0.70 -2.81 12.87
N THR A 18 0.55 -2.34 13.00
CA THR A 18 0.89 -1.26 13.94
C THR A 18 1.31 0.06 13.28
N ASP A 19 1.32 0.14 11.95
CA ASP A 19 1.90 1.27 11.23
C ASP A 19 1.23 2.62 11.54
N ILE A 20 -0.10 2.61 11.76
CA ILE A 20 -0.85 3.83 12.09
C ILE A 20 -0.52 4.32 13.49
N GLN A 21 -0.55 3.46 14.51
CA GLN A 21 -0.23 3.87 15.88
C GLN A 21 1.26 4.20 16.09
N GLU A 22 2.15 3.57 15.33
CA GLU A 22 3.59 3.87 15.37
C GLU A 22 3.97 5.10 14.55
N GLY A 23 3.03 5.65 13.77
CA GLY A 23 3.27 6.84 12.95
C GLY A 23 4.26 6.57 11.82
N LYS A 24 4.31 5.32 11.33
CA LYS A 24 5.26 4.94 10.28
C LYS A 24 4.99 5.72 9.00
N MET A 25 6.06 6.15 8.34
CA MET A 25 5.96 6.76 7.01
C MET A 25 5.74 5.68 5.95
N THR A 26 4.48 5.25 5.82
CA THR A 26 4.06 4.23 4.84
C THR A 26 3.64 4.84 3.51
N TRP A 27 3.66 4.05 2.44
CA TRP A 27 3.13 4.44 1.14
C TRP A 27 1.67 4.90 1.23
N LEU A 28 0.85 4.22 2.05
CA LEU A 28 -0.57 4.57 2.23
C LEU A 28 -0.73 5.92 2.94
N ALA A 29 0.09 6.21 3.96
CA ALA A 29 0.09 7.50 4.62
C ALA A 29 0.48 8.65 3.68
N VAL A 30 1.53 8.47 2.87
CA VAL A 30 1.97 9.46 1.89
C VAL A 30 0.88 9.66 0.83
N ALA A 31 0.33 8.59 0.26
CA ALA A 31 -0.72 8.65 -0.74
C ALA A 31 -2.00 9.33 -0.21
N ALA A 32 -2.36 9.09 1.06
CA ALA A 32 -3.47 9.78 1.71
C ALA A 32 -3.19 11.27 1.88
N LEU A 33 -2.01 11.65 2.39
CA LEU A 33 -1.65 13.06 2.58
C LEU A 33 -1.66 13.86 1.28
N GLU A 34 -1.22 13.28 0.16
CA GLU A 34 -1.30 13.90 -1.17
C GLU A 34 -2.73 14.22 -1.63
N ARG A 35 -3.72 13.45 -1.15
CA ARG A 35 -5.13 13.54 -1.55
C ARG A 35 -6.00 14.30 -0.55
N CYS A 36 -5.51 14.49 0.67
CA CYS A 36 -6.22 15.20 1.73
C CYS A 36 -6.50 16.66 1.36
N THR A 37 -7.72 17.10 1.62
CA THR A 37 -8.05 18.52 1.81
C THR A 37 -7.33 19.09 3.05
N PRO A 38 -7.26 20.43 3.22
CA PRO A 38 -6.67 21.02 4.42
C PRO A 38 -7.30 20.54 5.74
N ALA A 39 -8.62 20.32 5.76
CA ALA A 39 -9.33 19.81 6.93
C ALA A 39 -8.97 18.34 7.22
N GLN A 40 -8.96 17.49 6.19
CA GLN A 40 -8.54 16.09 6.32
C GLN A 40 -7.06 15.97 6.71
N ARG A 41 -6.20 16.86 6.22
CA ARG A 41 -4.78 16.90 6.60
C ARG A 41 -4.60 17.26 8.08
N LYS A 42 -5.44 18.16 8.61
CA LYS A 42 -5.46 18.47 10.05
C LYS A 42 -5.91 17.26 10.87
N LEU A 43 -7.00 16.60 10.45
CA LEU A 43 -7.46 15.35 11.09
C LEU A 43 -6.35 14.29 11.06
N PHE A 44 -5.68 14.11 9.92
CA PHE A 44 -4.56 13.17 9.82
C PHE A 44 -3.46 13.50 10.83
N ALA A 45 -3.02 14.76 10.91
CA ALA A 45 -1.97 15.19 11.83
C ALA A 45 -2.35 15.03 13.31
N GLU A 46 -3.63 15.15 13.66
CA GLU A 46 -4.13 15.03 15.04
C GLU A 46 -4.32 13.58 15.49
N ASN A 47 -4.38 12.61 14.56
CA ASN A 47 -4.73 11.22 14.87
C ASN A 47 -3.65 10.20 14.46
N TYR A 48 -2.79 10.50 13.47
CA TYR A 48 -1.76 9.56 13.01
C TYR A 48 -0.57 9.50 13.97
N GLY A 49 -0.04 8.29 14.24
CA GLY A 49 1.08 8.09 15.17
C GLY A 49 0.72 8.16 16.65
N ILE A 50 -0.55 7.95 16.98
CA ILE A 50 -1.02 7.89 18.35
C ILE A 50 -1.55 6.48 18.61
N ASP A 51 -1.01 5.84 19.65
CA ASP A 51 -1.46 4.53 20.13
C ASP A 51 -2.77 4.64 20.93
N ASN A 52 -3.84 4.97 20.21
CA ASN A 52 -5.21 5.00 20.68
C ASN A 52 -6.12 4.42 19.60
N PRO A 53 -6.92 3.37 19.91
CA PRO A 53 -7.83 2.74 18.95
C PRO A 53 -8.76 3.72 18.22
N GLU A 54 -9.30 4.74 18.91
CA GLU A 54 -10.20 5.72 18.28
C GLU A 54 -9.48 6.56 17.22
N ASN A 55 -8.21 6.88 17.45
CA ASN A 55 -7.41 7.65 16.50
C ASN A 55 -7.05 6.79 15.28
N VAL A 56 -6.72 5.51 15.52
CA VAL A 56 -6.48 4.53 14.44
C VAL A 56 -7.74 4.38 13.57
N ASP A 57 -8.92 4.26 14.18
CA ASP A 57 -10.18 4.12 13.45
C ASP A 57 -10.53 5.37 12.63
N ARG A 58 -10.24 6.58 13.14
CA ARG A 58 -10.38 7.82 12.37
C ARG A 58 -9.46 7.86 11.15
N ILE A 59 -8.22 7.40 11.27
CA ILE A 59 -7.30 7.31 10.12
C ILE A 59 -7.78 6.25 9.12
N LYS A 60 -8.25 5.09 9.59
CA LYS A 60 -8.81 4.04 8.72
C LYS A 60 -10.05 4.56 7.97
N ALA A 61 -10.93 5.29 8.64
CA ALA A 61 -12.09 5.93 8.02
C ALA A 61 -11.68 6.96 6.96
N LEU A 62 -10.66 7.78 7.25
CA LEU A 62 -10.10 8.71 6.28
C LEU A 62 -9.51 7.97 5.06
N PHE A 63 -8.83 6.85 5.25
CA PHE A 63 -8.30 6.03 4.14
C PHE A 63 -9.41 5.45 3.28
N ALA A 64 -10.52 5.04 3.89
CA ALA A 64 -11.70 4.59 3.17
C ALA A 64 -12.37 5.74 2.38
N GLU A 65 -12.51 6.92 3.00
CA GLU A 65 -13.07 8.11 2.34
C GLU A 65 -12.25 8.54 1.11
N LEU A 66 -10.93 8.46 1.20
CA LEU A 66 -9.99 8.80 0.13
C LEU A 66 -9.79 7.66 -0.90
N ASP A 67 -10.48 6.53 -0.73
CA ASP A 67 -10.39 5.34 -1.59
C ASP A 67 -8.93 4.85 -1.77
N ILE A 68 -8.14 4.89 -0.69
CA ILE A 68 -6.69 4.62 -0.74
C ILE A 68 -6.39 3.18 -1.16
N GLU A 69 -7.25 2.23 -0.81
CA GLU A 69 -7.11 0.83 -1.22
C GLU A 69 -7.16 0.70 -2.75
N ASN A 70 -8.10 1.36 -3.40
CA ASN A 70 -8.21 1.36 -4.86
C ASN A 70 -7.06 2.13 -5.52
N VAL A 71 -6.62 3.23 -4.91
CA VAL A 71 -5.43 3.97 -5.36
C VAL A 71 -4.20 3.05 -5.34
N TYR A 72 -4.01 2.27 -4.27
CA TYR A 72 -2.95 1.28 -4.19
C TYR A 72 -3.09 0.19 -5.26
N LYS A 73 -4.28 -0.40 -5.40
CA LYS A 73 -4.56 -1.43 -6.42
C LYS A 73 -4.23 -0.95 -7.83
N LYS A 74 -4.68 0.26 -8.18
CA LYS A 74 -4.36 0.89 -9.48
C LYS A 74 -2.87 1.11 -9.67
N HIS A 75 -2.17 1.56 -8.62
CA HIS A 75 -0.72 1.74 -8.67
C HIS A 75 0.02 0.41 -8.90
N VAL A 76 -0.36 -0.64 -8.18
CA VAL A 76 0.22 -1.99 -8.36
C VAL A 76 -0.04 -2.52 -9.76
N THR A 77 -1.26 -2.39 -10.29
CA THR A 77 -1.57 -2.79 -11.67
C THR A 77 -0.72 -2.02 -12.68
N PHE A 78 -0.61 -0.69 -12.52
CA PHE A 78 0.22 0.14 -13.39
C PHE A 78 1.70 -0.29 -13.37
N VAL A 79 2.28 -0.48 -12.18
CA VAL A 79 3.68 -0.92 -12.04
C VAL A 79 3.86 -2.30 -12.66
N TYR A 80 2.92 -3.22 -12.47
CA TYR A 80 2.96 -4.55 -13.08
C TYR A 80 2.97 -4.46 -14.61
N GLU A 81 2.08 -3.67 -15.20
CA GLU A 81 1.98 -3.51 -16.65
C GLU A 81 3.22 -2.81 -17.26
N ASP A 82 3.74 -1.79 -16.58
CA ASP A 82 4.99 -1.10 -16.96
C ASP A 82 6.18 -2.06 -16.92
N LEU A 83 6.32 -2.84 -15.83
CA LEU A 83 7.37 -3.85 -15.71
C LEU A 83 7.27 -4.91 -16.80
N MET A 84 6.07 -5.44 -17.08
CA MET A 84 5.84 -6.39 -18.16
C MET A 84 6.22 -5.81 -19.53
N THR A 85 5.95 -4.53 -19.76
CA THR A 85 6.32 -3.83 -20.99
C THR A 85 7.83 -3.70 -21.13
N ARG A 86 8.53 -3.29 -20.06
CA ARG A 86 10.00 -3.21 -20.04
C ARG A 86 10.66 -4.57 -20.22
N MET A 87 10.11 -5.63 -19.61
CA MET A 87 10.65 -7.00 -19.74
C MET A 87 10.54 -7.53 -21.17
N ARG A 88 9.46 -7.19 -21.89
CA ARG A 88 9.29 -7.56 -23.30
C ARG A 88 10.29 -6.83 -24.21
N ALA A 89 10.78 -5.67 -23.80
CA ALA A 89 11.79 -4.90 -24.53
C ALA A 89 13.23 -5.38 -24.27
N LEU A 90 13.43 -6.39 -23.41
CA LEU A 90 14.77 -6.91 -23.12
C LEU A 90 15.36 -7.64 -24.33
N PRO A 91 16.70 -7.55 -24.52
CA PRO A 91 17.35 -7.99 -25.75
C PRO A 91 17.39 -9.52 -25.91
N THR A 92 17.25 -10.29 -24.83
CA THR A 92 17.31 -11.75 -24.87
C THR A 92 16.07 -12.40 -24.27
N LYS A 93 15.64 -13.50 -24.89
CA LYS A 93 14.55 -14.34 -24.37
C LYS A 93 14.84 -14.89 -22.96
N GLY A 94 16.12 -15.13 -22.65
CA GLY A 94 16.55 -15.59 -21.32
C GLY A 94 16.29 -14.56 -20.23
N GLN A 95 16.62 -13.28 -20.49
CA GLN A 95 16.35 -12.20 -19.54
C GLN A 95 14.85 -11.98 -19.36
N THR A 96 14.07 -11.91 -20.46
CA THR A 96 12.60 -11.77 -20.37
C THR A 96 11.99 -12.88 -19.52
N ARG A 97 12.39 -14.13 -19.74
CA ARG A 97 11.90 -15.28 -18.97
C ARG A 97 12.25 -15.17 -17.49
N PHE A 98 13.51 -14.90 -17.15
CA PHE A 98 13.97 -14.80 -15.77
C PHE A 98 13.20 -13.73 -14.99
N TYR A 99 13.08 -12.52 -15.54
CA TYR A 99 12.39 -11.44 -14.84
C TYR A 99 10.88 -11.65 -14.77
N ALA A 100 10.26 -12.29 -15.76
CA ALA A 100 8.84 -12.63 -15.71
C ALA A 100 8.53 -13.69 -14.63
N GLU A 101 9.39 -14.70 -14.49
CA GLU A 101 9.28 -15.70 -13.42
C GLU A 101 9.46 -15.06 -12.04
N LEU A 102 10.42 -14.14 -11.89
CA LEU A 102 10.63 -13.37 -10.66
C LEU A 102 9.41 -12.51 -10.31
N LEU A 103 8.86 -11.78 -11.30
CA LEU A 103 7.67 -10.95 -11.09
C LEU A 103 6.45 -11.79 -10.69
N GLN A 104 6.23 -12.93 -11.33
CA GLN A 104 5.15 -13.86 -10.92
C GLN A 104 5.34 -14.37 -9.48
N ALA A 105 6.57 -14.70 -9.08
CA ALA A 105 6.84 -15.12 -7.71
C ALA A 105 6.51 -14.01 -6.70
N CYS A 106 6.92 -12.76 -6.97
CA CYS A 106 6.59 -11.62 -6.11
C CYS A 106 5.08 -11.33 -6.05
N CYS A 107 4.35 -11.50 -7.15
CA CYS A 107 2.90 -11.28 -7.19
C CYS A 107 2.09 -12.36 -6.45
N LYS A 108 2.57 -13.61 -6.41
CA LYS A 108 1.93 -14.68 -5.62
C LYS A 108 1.99 -14.44 -4.12
N GLU A 109 2.97 -13.67 -3.66
CA GLU A 109 3.07 -13.26 -2.26
C GLU A 109 2.14 -12.07 -1.94
N LEU A 110 1.48 -11.46 -2.93
CA LEU A 110 0.58 -10.30 -2.74
C LEU A 110 -0.91 -10.68 -2.63
N TYR A 111 -1.28 -11.91 -2.98
CA TYR A 111 -2.65 -12.47 -2.94
C TYR A 111 -2.68 -13.81 -2.21
#